data_AF-A0A0U9HK80-F1
#
_entry.id   AF-A0A0U9HK80-F1
#
_cell.length_a   1.000
_cell.length_b   1.000
_cell.length_c   1.000
_cell.angle_alpha   90.00
_cell.angle_beta   90.00
_cell.angle_gamma   90.00
#
_symmetry.space_group_name_H-M   'P 1'
#
loop_
_entity.id
_entity.type
_entity.pdbx_description
1 polymer ?
#
loop_
_entity_poly.entity_id
_entity_poly.type
_entity_poly.pdbx_seq_one_letter_code
_entity_poly.pdbx_strand_id
1 'polypeptide(L)'
;MLVPFTRSKSLAKSHIQRFPSSYPLTSTLSLDNLEVVAFVPGTRRPSQQAQCKRRCQCFASAAQATALTPPELPRTAEEQTALAKEALQRAEADGVKRQRMQLLLPIDARASNFLDTEPRDYPCSMKEEFEVAVKVASKILQVGGSEVRFRKIGERDQEMDPVGLVSTADKRLAAVVYPIAETLKQIQELAGNSPNATLALVNPQWNNSGQIVSDFGIGPWKRKAEEFLDTFRPTFELAEQRIGEASNIASTQGGVVRLLRAYPHDWQVFLMSYDGNNECVATYEERPSYAELERLLQEVRKTRPATLSALSTSAPPPPPLARSVAGPFTDDEIDGMDKSELRRALTALGLPTAGRLAVMQERVKDAQRKFGFVK
;
A
#
# COMPACT_ATOMS: atom_id res chain seq x y z
N MET A 1 60.05 -2.71 2.15
CA MET A 1 60.87 -2.33 3.32
C MET A 1 60.94 -0.82 3.39
N LEU A 2 60.57 -0.29 4.57
CA LEU A 2 60.86 1.03 5.16
C LEU A 2 60.39 2.32 4.46
N VAL A 3 59.53 3.01 5.21
CA VAL A 3 58.97 4.37 5.08
C VAL A 3 60.06 5.42 5.37
N PRO A 4 59.89 6.69 4.98
CA PRO A 4 59.54 7.65 6.04
C PRO A 4 58.49 8.72 5.68
N PHE A 5 57.84 9.11 6.77
CA PHE A 5 56.89 10.17 7.04
C PHE A 5 57.46 11.58 6.76
N THR A 6 56.65 12.50 6.22
CA THR A 6 56.62 13.90 6.72
C THR A 6 55.22 14.51 6.59
N ARG A 7 54.78 15.13 7.69
CA ARG A 7 53.57 15.95 7.85
C ARG A 7 53.72 17.27 7.09
N SER A 8 52.64 17.77 6.50
CA SER A 8 52.47 19.21 6.29
C SER A 8 51.09 19.66 6.81
N LYS A 9 51.13 20.63 7.72
CA LYS A 9 49.97 21.34 8.29
C LYS A 9 49.68 22.54 7.38
N SER A 10 48.44 22.71 6.93
CA SER A 10 47.96 23.98 6.36
C SER A 10 46.90 24.57 7.28
N LEU A 11 47.25 25.72 7.86
CA LEU A 11 46.40 26.62 8.62
C LEU A 11 45.74 27.59 7.63
N ALA A 12 44.41 27.67 7.64
CA ALA A 12 43.68 28.81 7.08
C ALA A 12 42.89 29.49 8.21
N LYS A 13 43.36 30.69 8.58
CA LYS A 13 42.69 31.68 9.42
C LYS A 13 41.80 32.57 8.55
N SER A 14 40.94 33.34 9.25
CA SER A 14 40.10 34.47 8.80
C SER A 14 38.61 34.08 8.59
N HIS A 15 37.62 34.86 8.98
CA HIS A 15 37.61 36.21 9.55
C HIS A 15 36.31 36.38 10.36
N ILE A 16 36.44 36.94 11.57
CA ILE A 16 35.34 37.36 12.43
C ILE A 16 34.90 38.75 11.97
N GLN A 17 33.61 38.94 11.72
CA GLN A 17 32.98 40.27 11.76
C GLN A 17 31.83 40.24 12.76
N ARG A 18 32.06 40.93 13.88
CA ARG A 18 31.06 41.36 14.86
C ARG A 18 30.62 42.78 14.48
N PHE A 19 29.33 43.07 14.65
CA PHE A 19 28.78 44.42 14.85
C PHE A 19 27.64 44.31 15.89
N PRO A 20 27.28 45.41 16.57
CA PRO A 20 27.16 45.44 18.03
C PRO A 20 25.76 45.83 18.53
N SER A 21 25.55 45.64 19.85
CA SER A 21 24.97 46.60 20.83
C SER A 21 23.70 47.38 20.44
N SER A 22 22.61 47.55 21.21
CA SER A 22 22.51 47.80 22.66
C SER A 22 21.05 48.10 23.05
N TYR A 23 20.60 47.55 24.19
CA TYR A 23 19.78 48.11 25.30
C TYR A 23 18.35 48.71 25.08
N PRO A 24 17.53 48.91 26.15
CA PRO A 24 17.59 48.41 27.54
C PRO A 24 16.29 47.77 28.10
N LEU A 25 16.44 47.20 29.30
CA LEU A 25 15.43 46.73 30.26
C LEU A 25 14.81 47.86 31.09
N THR A 26 13.56 47.69 31.53
CA THR A 26 12.90 48.12 32.80
C THR A 26 11.41 47.73 32.66
N SER A 27 10.60 47.32 33.66
CA SER A 27 10.70 47.29 35.11
C SER A 27 9.66 46.30 35.69
N THR A 28 10.06 45.52 36.70
CA THR A 28 9.40 45.30 38.02
C THR A 28 7.87 45.43 38.22
N LEU A 29 7.32 44.48 38.98
CA LEU A 29 6.22 44.49 39.98
C LEU A 29 5.53 43.11 39.93
N SER A 30 5.10 42.42 40.97
CA SER A 30 5.29 42.41 42.42
C SER A 30 4.68 41.08 42.86
N LEU A 31 5.31 40.38 43.80
CA LEU A 31 4.64 39.33 44.58
C LEU A 31 3.73 40.01 45.59
N ASP A 32 2.54 39.45 45.83
CA ASP A 32 1.88 39.30 47.14
C ASP A 32 0.43 38.84 46.95
N ASN A 33 0.13 37.60 47.32
CA ASN A 33 -0.74 37.29 48.47
C ASN A 33 -1.02 35.79 48.54
N LEU A 34 -0.50 35.20 49.62
CA LEU A 34 -1.00 33.97 50.21
C LEU A 34 -2.41 34.23 50.77
N GLU A 35 -3.33 33.28 50.59
CA GLU A 35 -4.18 32.89 51.71
C GLU A 35 -4.21 31.36 51.83
N VAL A 36 -3.83 30.96 53.03
CA VAL A 36 -3.82 29.62 53.60
C VAL A 36 -5.20 29.41 54.20
N VAL A 37 -5.89 28.31 53.85
CA VAL A 37 -6.94 27.77 54.72
C VAL A 37 -6.62 26.32 55.04
N ALA A 38 -6.56 26.09 56.34
CA ALA A 38 -6.09 24.88 56.98
C ALA A 38 -7.11 23.72 56.95
N PHE A 39 -6.50 22.58 57.18
CA PHE A 39 -6.98 21.20 57.27
C PHE A 39 -7.82 20.93 58.53
N VAL A 40 -8.90 20.14 58.43
CA VAL A 40 -9.42 19.30 59.54
C VAL A 40 -9.91 17.95 58.96
N PRO A 41 -9.55 16.79 59.57
CA PRO A 41 -9.83 15.45 59.05
C PRO A 41 -11.10 14.82 59.63
N GLY A 42 -11.75 13.93 58.87
CA GLY A 42 -12.94 13.19 59.33
C GLY A 42 -13.32 11.98 58.47
N THR A 43 -12.65 10.85 58.74
CA THR A 43 -13.17 9.47 58.76
C THR A 43 -14.11 8.89 57.66
N ARG A 44 -13.56 7.82 57.04
CA ARG A 44 -14.14 6.50 56.71
C ARG A 44 -15.06 6.33 55.48
N ARG A 45 -14.60 5.41 54.61
CA ARG A 45 -15.27 4.74 53.47
C ARG A 45 -16.51 3.94 53.92
N PRO A 46 -17.45 3.62 53.02
CA PRO A 46 -17.29 2.41 52.19
C PRO A 46 -17.61 2.58 50.70
N SER A 47 -16.99 1.69 49.93
CA SER A 47 -17.31 1.19 48.58
C SER A 47 -18.67 1.56 47.98
N GLN A 48 -18.65 2.07 46.73
CA GLN A 48 -19.60 1.66 45.70
C GLN A 48 -19.03 1.91 44.30
N GLN A 49 -18.68 0.80 43.64
CA GLN A 49 -18.58 0.68 42.19
C GLN A 49 -19.95 0.98 41.59
N ALA A 50 -20.03 2.00 40.74
CA ALA A 50 -20.98 2.10 39.61
C ALA A 50 -20.75 3.45 38.92
N GLN A 51 -19.61 3.61 38.26
CA GLN A 51 -19.38 4.78 37.41
C GLN A 51 -20.26 4.66 36.16
N CYS A 52 -21.27 5.51 36.16
CA CYS A 52 -22.28 5.72 35.15
C CYS A 52 -21.64 5.97 33.78
N LYS A 53 -21.72 4.96 32.89
CA LYS A 53 -21.45 5.08 31.45
C LYS A 53 -22.48 6.03 30.81
N ARG A 54 -22.20 7.34 30.84
CA ARG A 54 -22.92 8.34 30.03
C ARG A 54 -22.32 8.40 28.62
N ARG A 55 -22.80 7.48 27.77
CA ARG A 55 -23.47 7.78 26.51
C ARG A 55 -22.94 9.00 25.72
N CYS A 56 -21.83 8.82 25.00
CA CYS A 56 -21.54 9.59 23.78
C CYS A 56 -22.25 8.91 22.59
N GLN A 57 -23.53 9.22 22.42
CA GLN A 57 -24.23 9.04 21.14
C GLN A 57 -24.04 10.33 20.35
N CYS A 58 -23.07 10.36 19.44
CA CYS A 58 -22.89 11.46 18.49
C CYS A 58 -22.68 10.89 17.08
N PHE A 59 -23.66 11.18 16.21
CA PHE A 59 -23.69 11.03 14.75
C PHE A 59 -23.72 9.62 14.14
N ALA A 60 -24.82 8.91 14.38
CA ALA A 60 -25.43 8.14 13.29
C ALA A 60 -26.35 9.08 12.52
N SER A 61 -25.78 9.85 11.57
CA SER A 61 -26.61 10.55 10.57
C SER A 61 -27.12 9.49 9.61
N ALA A 62 -28.36 9.05 9.84
CA ALA A 62 -29.11 8.20 8.93
C ALA A 62 -29.52 9.02 7.69
N ALA A 63 -28.56 9.30 6.82
CA ALA A 63 -28.82 9.78 5.47
C ALA A 63 -28.96 8.56 4.56
N GLN A 64 -30.22 8.20 4.28
CA GLN A 64 -30.69 7.37 3.15
C GLN A 64 -29.61 6.57 2.41
N ALA A 65 -29.23 5.41 2.97
CA ALA A 65 -28.52 4.38 2.25
C ALA A 65 -29.47 3.80 1.20
N THR A 66 -29.54 4.44 0.03
CA THR A 66 -29.86 3.72 -1.20
C THR A 66 -28.91 2.53 -1.20
N ALA A 67 -29.43 1.30 -1.25
CA ALA A 67 -28.63 0.08 -1.16
C ALA A 67 -27.63 0.06 -2.32
N LEU A 68 -26.48 0.68 -2.10
CA LEU A 68 -25.41 0.76 -3.07
C LEU A 68 -24.92 -0.67 -3.26
N THR A 69 -24.99 -1.14 -4.50
CA THR A 69 -24.43 -2.43 -4.88
C THR A 69 -22.93 -2.42 -4.55
N PRO A 70 -22.39 -3.43 -3.86
CA PRO A 70 -20.96 -3.54 -3.64
C PRO A 70 -20.20 -3.49 -4.97
N PRO A 71 -19.07 -2.80 -5.05
CA PRO A 71 -18.31 -2.68 -6.28
C PRO A 71 -17.71 -4.03 -6.69
N GLU A 72 -17.52 -4.20 -8.00
CA GLU A 72 -16.73 -5.29 -8.54
C GLU A 72 -15.23 -5.01 -8.38
N LEU A 73 -14.42 -6.07 -8.50
CA LEU A 73 -12.97 -5.93 -8.51
C LEU A 73 -12.53 -5.14 -9.77
N PRO A 74 -11.75 -4.06 -9.63
CA PRO A 74 -11.26 -3.31 -10.78
C PRO A 74 -10.33 -4.17 -11.64
N ARG A 75 -10.60 -4.17 -12.94
CA ARG A 75 -9.86 -4.93 -13.96
C ARG A 75 -8.76 -4.10 -14.61
N THR A 76 -8.81 -2.78 -14.46
CA THR A 76 -7.81 -1.84 -14.96
C THR A 76 -7.37 -0.87 -13.88
N ALA A 77 -6.21 -0.22 -14.09
CA ALA A 77 -5.72 0.82 -13.19
C ALA A 77 -6.64 2.05 -13.19
N GLU A 78 -7.26 2.34 -14.33
CA GLU A 78 -8.23 3.40 -14.53
C GLU A 78 -9.51 3.13 -13.72
N GLU A 79 -10.03 1.91 -13.74
CA GLU A 79 -11.17 1.50 -12.91
C GLU A 79 -10.84 1.60 -11.42
N GLN A 80 -9.66 1.13 -10.99
CA GLN A 80 -9.19 1.31 -9.61
C GLN A 80 -9.17 2.80 -9.24
N THR A 81 -8.63 3.65 -10.13
CA THR A 81 -8.52 5.09 -9.91
C THR A 81 -9.91 5.74 -9.78
N ALA A 82 -10.86 5.34 -10.63
CA ALA A 82 -12.23 5.83 -10.57
C ALA A 82 -12.94 5.42 -9.27
N LEU A 83 -12.81 4.15 -8.87
CA LEU A 83 -13.41 3.64 -7.64
C LEU A 83 -12.79 4.28 -6.39
N ALA A 84 -11.46 4.46 -6.38
CA ALA A 84 -10.75 5.14 -5.30
C ALA A 84 -11.17 6.61 -5.16
N LYS A 85 -11.37 7.30 -6.29
CA LYS A 85 -11.89 8.67 -6.34
C LYS A 85 -13.32 8.77 -5.81
N GLU A 86 -14.19 7.85 -6.21
CA GLU A 86 -15.57 7.80 -5.73
C GLU A 86 -15.63 7.55 -4.22
N ALA A 87 -14.81 6.61 -3.71
CA ALA A 87 -14.69 6.33 -2.29
C ALA A 87 -14.21 7.55 -1.49
N LEU A 88 -13.19 8.27 -1.99
CA LEU A 88 -12.68 9.51 -1.38
C LEU A 88 -13.77 10.58 -1.30
N GLN A 89 -14.52 10.78 -2.40
CA GLN A 89 -15.58 11.79 -2.49
C GLN A 89 -16.76 11.48 -1.57
N ARG A 90 -17.20 10.21 -1.53
CA ARG A 90 -18.28 9.77 -0.63
C ARG A 90 -17.88 9.94 0.83
N ALA A 91 -16.67 9.49 1.18
CA ALA A 91 -16.15 9.65 2.53
C ALA A 91 -16.03 11.13 2.92
N GLU A 92 -15.59 12.00 2.01
CA GLU A 92 -15.58 13.45 2.26
C GLU A 92 -16.98 14.01 2.47
N ALA A 93 -17.96 13.60 1.66
CA ALA A 93 -19.35 14.04 1.77
C ALA A 93 -19.97 13.63 3.12
N ASP A 94 -19.59 12.47 3.65
CA ASP A 94 -19.98 11.97 4.97
C ASP A 94 -19.14 12.58 6.13
N GLY A 95 -18.29 13.57 5.83
CA GLY A 95 -17.52 14.32 6.81
C GLY A 95 -16.20 13.68 7.23
N VAL A 96 -15.74 12.62 6.55
CA VAL A 96 -14.45 11.99 6.82
C VAL A 96 -13.31 12.84 6.23
N LYS A 97 -12.66 13.61 7.10
CA LYS A 97 -11.56 14.52 6.72
C LYS A 97 -10.17 13.89 6.70
N ARG A 98 -9.97 12.79 7.42
CA ARG A 98 -8.68 12.08 7.45
C ARG A 98 -8.88 10.68 6.91
N GLN A 99 -8.23 10.40 5.78
CA GLN A 99 -8.48 9.21 4.98
C GLN A 99 -7.19 8.46 4.72
N ARG A 100 -7.25 7.13 4.69
CA ARG A 100 -6.13 6.26 4.31
C ARG A 100 -6.53 5.47 3.08
N MET A 101 -5.62 5.41 2.12
CA MET A 101 -5.78 4.73 0.86
C MET A 101 -4.58 3.83 0.59
N GLN A 102 -4.84 2.60 0.15
CA GLN A 102 -3.82 1.67 -0.31
C GLN A 102 -4.16 1.25 -1.74
N LEU A 103 -3.29 1.59 -2.68
CA LEU A 103 -3.47 1.33 -4.10
C LEU A 103 -2.61 0.15 -4.55
N LEU A 104 -3.17 -0.72 -5.38
CA LEU A 104 -2.39 -1.66 -6.17
C LEU A 104 -1.79 -0.89 -7.35
N LEU A 105 -0.47 -0.71 -7.36
CA LEU A 105 0.17 0.10 -8.38
C LEU A 105 0.34 -0.68 -9.69
N PRO A 106 0.04 -0.06 -10.86
CA PRO A 106 0.23 -0.67 -12.18
C PRO A 106 1.69 -0.60 -12.62
N ILE A 107 2.54 -1.36 -11.92
CA ILE A 107 3.97 -1.52 -12.21
C ILE A 107 4.25 -2.94 -12.68
N ASP A 108 5.40 -3.14 -13.31
CA ASP A 108 5.85 -4.44 -13.82
C ASP A 108 4.80 -5.12 -14.71
N ALA A 109 4.48 -6.39 -14.47
CA ALA A 109 3.45 -7.13 -15.19
C ALA A 109 2.05 -6.48 -15.10
N ARG A 110 1.78 -5.76 -14.00
CA ARG A 110 0.49 -5.05 -13.81
C ARG A 110 0.37 -3.78 -14.64
N ALA A 111 1.47 -3.27 -15.19
CA ALA A 111 1.43 -2.15 -16.12
C ALA A 111 0.77 -2.54 -17.45
N SER A 112 0.92 -3.80 -17.88
CA SER A 112 0.32 -4.33 -19.11
C SER A 112 -0.96 -5.12 -18.84
N ASN A 113 -1.02 -5.91 -17.76
CA ASN A 113 -2.21 -6.64 -17.35
C ASN A 113 -2.45 -6.45 -15.85
N PHE A 114 -3.37 -5.55 -15.49
CA PHE A 114 -3.65 -5.24 -14.09
C PHE A 114 -4.19 -6.43 -13.28
N LEU A 115 -4.71 -7.46 -13.93
CA LEU A 115 -5.18 -8.70 -13.31
C LEU A 115 -4.08 -9.75 -13.11
N ASP A 116 -2.86 -9.47 -13.57
CA ASP A 116 -1.73 -10.39 -13.42
C ASP A 116 -1.43 -10.65 -11.94
N THR A 117 -1.28 -11.94 -11.63
CA THR A 117 -0.96 -12.49 -10.30
C THR A 117 0.39 -13.21 -10.30
N GLU A 118 1.19 -13.14 -11.35
CA GLU A 118 2.54 -13.68 -11.35
C GLU A 118 3.36 -12.97 -10.24
N PRO A 119 4.20 -13.70 -9.48
CA PRO A 119 5.15 -13.08 -8.58
C PRO A 119 6.01 -12.06 -9.32
N ARG A 120 6.42 -10.99 -8.63
CA ARG A 120 7.35 -10.02 -9.23
C ARG A 120 8.72 -10.68 -9.37
N ASP A 121 9.09 -11.04 -10.60
CA ASP A 121 10.42 -11.59 -10.89
C ASP A 121 11.53 -10.55 -10.72
N TYR A 122 11.21 -9.26 -10.93
CA TYR A 122 12.14 -8.14 -10.74
C TYR A 122 11.37 -6.96 -10.16
N PRO A 123 11.67 -6.52 -8.92
CA PRO A 123 10.98 -5.37 -8.35
C PRO A 123 11.37 -4.10 -9.12
N CYS A 124 10.35 -3.36 -9.57
CA CYS A 124 10.47 -1.98 -10.02
C CYS A 124 11.22 -1.13 -8.97
N SER A 125 11.95 -0.11 -9.42
CA SER A 125 12.66 0.75 -8.47
C SER A 125 11.67 1.54 -7.59
N MET A 126 12.03 1.76 -6.33
CA MET A 126 11.20 2.53 -5.39
C MET A 126 10.81 3.92 -5.95
N LYS A 127 11.69 4.53 -6.74
CA LYS A 127 11.44 5.81 -7.43
C LYS A 127 10.32 5.68 -8.46
N GLU A 128 10.36 4.65 -9.30
CA GLU A 128 9.32 4.41 -10.31
C GLU A 128 7.97 4.09 -9.65
N GLU A 129 7.96 3.26 -8.59
CA GLU A 129 6.74 2.99 -7.83
C GLU A 129 6.13 4.28 -7.28
N PHE A 130 6.96 5.14 -6.69
CA PHE A 130 6.54 6.44 -6.17
C PHE A 130 5.99 7.35 -7.27
N GLU A 131 6.66 7.46 -8.42
CA GLU A 131 6.19 8.27 -9.54
C GLU A 131 4.83 7.77 -10.05
N VAL A 132 4.62 6.46 -10.10
CA VAL A 132 3.31 5.86 -10.45
C VAL A 132 2.27 6.19 -9.39
N ALA A 133 2.60 6.04 -8.10
CA ALA A 133 1.70 6.37 -7.00
C ALA A 133 1.27 7.85 -7.02
N VAL A 134 2.21 8.76 -7.28
CA VAL A 134 1.93 10.21 -7.42
C VAL A 134 1.00 10.47 -8.61
N LYS A 135 1.24 9.82 -9.76
CA LYS A 135 0.36 9.96 -10.94
C LYS A 135 -1.06 9.48 -10.64
N VAL A 136 -1.21 8.33 -10.01
CA VAL A 136 -2.54 7.78 -9.65
C VAL A 136 -3.22 8.68 -8.59
N ALA A 137 -2.51 9.07 -7.53
CA ALA A 137 -3.03 9.98 -6.51
C ALA A 137 -3.48 11.33 -7.11
N SER A 138 -2.71 11.87 -8.07
CA SER A 138 -3.08 13.11 -8.76
C SER A 138 -4.39 12.97 -9.55
N LYS A 139 -4.58 11.84 -10.26
CA LYS A 139 -5.84 11.55 -10.96
C LYS A 139 -7.03 11.38 -10.01
N ILE A 140 -6.81 10.76 -8.84
CA ILE A 140 -7.83 10.62 -7.78
C ILE A 140 -8.26 12.01 -7.29
N LEU A 141 -7.29 12.90 -6.99
CA LEU A 141 -7.56 14.25 -6.47
C LEU A 141 -8.12 15.22 -7.52
N GLN A 142 -8.00 14.91 -8.81
CA GLN A 142 -8.50 15.74 -9.92
C GLN A 142 -10.04 15.64 -10.04
N VAL A 143 -10.76 16.15 -9.04
CA VAL A 143 -12.22 16.19 -8.97
C VAL A 143 -12.75 17.38 -9.78
N GLY A 144 -13.72 17.15 -10.67
CA GLY A 144 -14.38 18.23 -11.42
C GLY A 144 -13.47 19.09 -12.29
N GLY A 145 -12.32 18.56 -12.73
CA GLY A 145 -11.34 19.32 -13.52
C GLY A 145 -10.43 20.24 -12.70
N SER A 146 -10.43 20.12 -11.36
CA SER A 146 -9.57 20.92 -10.48
C SER A 146 -8.09 20.76 -10.83
N GLU A 147 -7.35 21.88 -10.83
CA GLU A 147 -5.89 21.86 -10.95
C GLU A 147 -5.28 21.18 -9.72
N VAL A 148 -4.36 20.25 -9.95
CA VAL A 148 -3.64 19.51 -8.90
C VAL A 148 -2.17 19.89 -8.95
N ARG A 149 -1.59 20.16 -7.79
CA ARG A 149 -0.19 20.52 -7.61
C ARG A 149 0.53 19.42 -6.87
N PHE A 150 1.77 19.17 -7.29
CA PHE A 150 2.67 18.24 -6.64
C PHE A 150 3.87 18.98 -6.07
N ARG A 151 4.29 18.61 -4.86
CA ARG A 151 5.59 18.96 -4.31
C ARG A 151 6.15 17.78 -3.51
N LYS A 152 7.46 17.61 -3.51
CA LYS A 152 8.11 16.68 -2.56
C LYS A 152 8.04 17.25 -1.14
N ILE A 153 7.93 16.36 -0.15
CA ILE A 153 8.04 16.68 1.27
C ILE A 153 9.03 15.71 1.93
N GLY A 154 9.69 16.11 3.02
CA GLY A 154 10.82 15.38 3.58
C GLY A 154 11.86 16.33 4.20
N GLU A 155 12.89 15.81 4.85
CA GLU A 155 13.96 16.65 5.38
C GLU A 155 14.75 17.30 4.23
N ARG A 156 14.93 18.63 4.31
CA ARG A 156 15.49 19.47 3.24
C ARG A 156 16.90 19.08 2.77
N ASP A 157 17.60 18.26 3.56
CA ASP A 157 19.01 17.93 3.34
C ASP A 157 19.20 16.49 2.79
N GLN A 158 18.13 15.70 2.65
CA GLN A 158 18.18 14.35 2.06
C GLN A 158 17.22 14.25 0.87
N GLU A 159 17.77 14.42 -0.34
CA GLU A 159 17.06 14.37 -1.63
C GLU A 159 16.45 13.01 -2.01
N MET A 160 16.49 12.02 -1.11
CA MET A 160 16.34 10.60 -1.46
C MET A 160 15.01 9.98 -1.08
N ASP A 161 14.25 10.54 -0.14
CA ASP A 161 13.01 9.88 0.30
C ASP A 161 11.85 10.12 -0.68
N PRO A 162 11.18 9.06 -1.14
CA PRO A 162 10.10 9.15 -2.12
C PRO A 162 8.78 9.57 -1.45
N VAL A 163 8.73 10.75 -0.84
CA VAL A 163 7.51 11.27 -0.20
C VAL A 163 7.00 12.51 -0.93
N GLY A 164 5.70 12.51 -1.24
CA GLY A 164 5.06 13.54 -2.04
C GLY A 164 3.83 14.12 -1.36
N LEU A 165 3.60 15.41 -1.54
CA LEU A 165 2.31 16.05 -1.29
C LEU A 165 1.66 16.41 -2.63
N VAL A 166 0.50 15.83 -2.86
CA VAL A 166 -0.39 16.17 -3.95
C VAL A 166 -1.55 16.97 -3.35
N SER A 167 -1.89 18.14 -3.88
CA SER A 167 -3.02 18.92 -3.37
C SER A 167 -3.76 19.63 -4.49
N THR A 168 -5.06 19.85 -4.32
CA THR A 168 -5.82 20.74 -5.19
C THR A 168 -5.36 22.19 -5.02
N ALA A 169 -5.57 23.03 -6.05
CA ALA A 169 -5.16 24.44 -6.02
C ALA A 169 -5.82 25.24 -4.87
N ASP A 170 -7.07 24.91 -4.52
CA ASP A 170 -7.82 25.48 -3.41
C ASP A 170 -7.43 24.90 -2.03
N LYS A 171 -6.53 23.90 -2.01
CA LYS A 171 -6.08 23.16 -0.82
C LYS A 171 -7.20 22.50 -0.03
N ARG A 172 -8.38 22.29 -0.63
CA ARG A 172 -9.48 21.56 0.00
C ARG A 172 -9.17 20.08 0.13
N LEU A 173 -8.47 19.51 -0.85
CA LEU A 173 -8.02 18.11 -0.85
C LEU A 173 -6.50 18.07 -0.91
N ALA A 174 -5.91 17.23 -0.06
CA ALA A 174 -4.50 16.94 -0.08
C ALA A 174 -4.27 15.44 0.15
N ALA A 175 -3.24 14.90 -0.47
CA ALA A 175 -2.79 13.52 -0.31
C ALA A 175 -1.29 13.50 -0.08
N VAL A 176 -0.87 12.87 1.01
CA VAL A 176 0.53 12.53 1.24
C VAL A 176 0.75 11.13 0.67
N VAL A 177 1.59 11.06 -0.36
CA VAL A 177 1.91 9.85 -1.10
C VAL A 177 3.20 9.27 -0.57
N TYR A 178 3.21 7.96 -0.29
CA TYR A 178 4.35 7.22 0.25
C TYR A 178 4.89 7.79 1.59
N PRO A 179 4.04 8.17 2.55
CA PRO A 179 4.54 8.70 3.82
C PRO A 179 5.36 7.64 4.57
N ILE A 180 6.48 8.09 5.15
CA ILE A 180 7.36 7.34 6.05
C ILE A 180 7.26 7.91 7.47
N ALA A 181 7.71 7.17 8.47
CA ALA A 181 7.61 7.57 9.87
C ALA A 181 8.26 8.94 10.16
N GLU A 182 9.38 9.24 9.51
CA GLU A 182 10.10 10.52 9.64
C GLU A 182 9.26 11.74 9.20
N THR A 183 8.35 11.54 8.25
CA THR A 183 7.45 12.61 7.77
C THR A 183 6.23 12.85 8.66
N LEU A 184 6.04 12.05 9.71
CA LEU A 184 4.84 12.11 10.56
C LEU A 184 4.59 13.49 11.16
N LYS A 185 5.65 14.20 11.60
CA LYS A 185 5.51 15.56 12.15
C LYS A 185 4.98 16.54 11.11
N GLN A 186 5.45 16.44 9.86
CA GLN A 186 4.98 17.28 8.76
C GLN A 186 3.50 16.96 8.44
N ILE A 187 3.11 15.69 8.50
CA ILE A 187 1.71 15.26 8.33
C ILE A 187 0.82 15.82 9.45
N GLN A 188 1.29 15.82 10.70
CA GLN A 188 0.58 16.44 11.83
C GLN A 188 0.40 17.95 11.63
N GLU A 189 1.44 18.65 11.18
CA GLU A 189 1.38 20.08 10.88
C GLU A 189 0.39 20.38 9.73
N LEU A 190 0.40 19.58 8.66
CA LEU A 190 -0.57 19.69 7.57
C LEU A 190 -2.01 19.50 8.06
N ALA A 191 -2.24 18.48 8.89
CA ALA A 191 -3.55 18.20 9.47
C ALA A 191 -4.02 19.30 10.44
N GLY A 192 -3.09 19.97 11.14
CA GLY A 192 -3.39 21.06 12.07
C GLY A 192 -3.64 22.40 11.37
N ASN A 193 -2.89 22.70 10.32
CA ASN A 193 -2.97 23.99 9.59
C ASN A 193 -4.19 24.07 8.67
N SER A 194 -4.84 22.96 8.35
CA SER A 194 -5.99 22.93 7.45
C SER A 194 -7.09 21.99 7.99
N PRO A 195 -7.72 22.34 9.12
CA PRO A 195 -8.65 21.44 9.82
C PRO A 195 -9.91 21.11 9.01
N ASN A 196 -10.28 21.97 8.06
CA ASN A 196 -11.45 21.77 7.19
C ASN A 196 -11.11 21.03 5.88
N ALA A 197 -9.82 20.92 5.56
CA ALA A 197 -9.35 20.21 4.37
C ALA A 197 -9.36 18.71 4.61
N THR A 198 -9.63 17.94 3.54
CA THR A 198 -9.49 16.49 3.57
C THR A 198 -8.05 16.13 3.29
N LEU A 199 -7.43 15.37 4.18
CA LEU A 199 -6.08 14.87 4.07
C LEU A 199 -6.10 13.33 3.94
N ALA A 200 -5.58 12.84 2.82
CA ALA A 200 -5.40 11.42 2.56
C ALA A 200 -3.94 10.98 2.76
N LEU A 201 -3.73 9.78 3.28
CA LEU A 201 -2.46 9.06 3.22
C LEU A 201 -2.57 7.99 2.14
N VAL A 202 -1.70 8.02 1.14
CA VAL A 202 -1.74 7.11 -0.01
C VAL A 202 -0.49 6.23 0.02
N ASN A 203 -0.70 4.92 0.10
CA ASN A 203 0.37 3.90 0.12
C ASN A 203 1.43 4.18 1.20
N PRO A 204 1.05 4.30 2.49
CA PRO A 204 2.01 4.46 3.58
C PRO A 204 3.05 3.34 3.58
N GLN A 205 4.31 3.67 3.90
CA GLN A 205 5.45 2.76 3.81
C GLN A 205 5.89 2.19 5.18
N TRP A 206 5.26 2.61 6.27
CA TRP A 206 5.53 2.07 7.61
C TRP A 206 4.82 0.75 7.86
N ASN A 207 5.44 -0.12 8.65
CA ASN A 207 4.87 -1.40 9.05
C ASN A 207 4.10 -1.25 10.37
N ASN A 208 2.77 -1.36 10.30
CA ASN A 208 1.93 -1.37 11.50
C ASN A 208 1.88 -2.74 12.21
N SER A 209 2.40 -3.81 11.57
CA SER A 209 2.34 -5.17 12.10
C SER A 209 3.56 -5.99 11.67
N GLY A 210 4.17 -6.72 12.61
CA GLY A 210 5.19 -7.74 12.32
C GLY A 210 6.65 -7.36 12.55
N GLN A 211 6.96 -6.12 12.89
CA GLN A 211 8.33 -5.68 13.21
C GLN A 211 8.51 -5.55 14.74
N ILE A 212 9.62 -6.09 15.28
CA ILE A 212 9.92 -6.10 16.72
C ILE A 212 10.04 -4.68 17.28
N VAL A 213 10.49 -3.74 16.45
CA VAL A 213 10.57 -2.31 16.74
C VAL A 213 9.65 -1.58 15.76
N SER A 214 8.73 -0.78 16.29
CA SER A 214 7.86 0.07 15.47
C SER A 214 8.70 1.18 14.83
N ASP A 215 8.38 1.53 13.59
CA ASP A 215 8.97 2.69 12.90
C ASP A 215 8.75 4.01 13.65
N PHE A 216 7.80 4.04 14.59
CA PHE A 216 7.46 5.19 15.43
C PHE A 216 8.16 5.20 16.79
N GLY A 217 9.17 4.34 16.98
CA GLY A 217 9.96 4.24 18.21
C GLY A 217 9.26 3.45 19.31
N ILE A 218 9.51 3.81 20.58
CA ILE A 218 9.08 3.06 21.76
C ILE A 218 8.26 3.90 22.75
N GLY A 219 7.37 3.25 23.48
CA GLY A 219 6.67 3.83 24.62
C GLY A 219 5.69 4.97 24.25
N PRO A 220 5.69 6.11 24.97
CA PRO A 220 4.71 7.17 24.78
C PRO A 220 4.70 7.82 23.39
N TRP A 221 5.84 7.81 22.68
CA TRP A 221 5.95 8.43 21.36
C TRP A 221 5.27 7.57 20.29
N LYS A 222 5.50 6.26 20.32
CA LYS A 222 4.76 5.28 19.52
C LYS A 222 3.25 5.43 19.71
N ARG A 223 2.78 5.44 20.96
CA ARG A 223 1.35 5.57 21.26
C ARG A 223 0.74 6.84 20.67
N LYS A 224 1.41 7.99 20.78
CA LYS A 224 0.92 9.25 20.19
C LYS A 224 0.88 9.20 18.66
N ALA A 225 1.85 8.54 18.04
CA ALA A 225 1.88 8.36 16.59
C ALA A 225 0.71 7.48 16.13
N GLU A 226 0.49 6.34 16.79
CA GLU A 226 -0.63 5.43 16.53
C GLU A 226 -1.97 6.12 16.76
N GLU A 227 -2.16 6.80 17.89
CA GLU A 227 -3.38 7.58 18.18
C GLU A 227 -3.68 8.62 17.09
N PHE A 228 -2.65 9.27 16.52
CA PHE A 228 -2.83 10.20 15.41
C PHE A 228 -3.16 9.48 14.09
N LEU A 229 -2.46 8.39 13.78
CA LEU A 229 -2.69 7.61 12.55
C LEU A 229 -4.04 6.91 12.54
N ASP A 230 -4.54 6.50 13.70
CA ASP A 230 -5.89 5.93 13.88
C ASP A 230 -7.00 6.92 13.54
N THR A 231 -6.69 8.22 13.51
CA THR A 231 -7.66 9.22 13.02
C THR A 231 -7.86 9.15 11.50
N PHE A 232 -6.97 8.49 10.74
CA PHE A 232 -7.11 8.28 9.30
C PHE A 232 -7.90 7.02 9.00
N ARG A 233 -9.16 7.18 8.60
CA ARG A 233 -10.04 6.05 8.30
C ARG A 233 -9.66 5.38 6.98
N PRO A 234 -9.63 4.04 6.89
CA PRO A 234 -9.46 3.35 5.62
C PRO A 234 -10.67 3.65 4.72
N THR A 235 -10.43 4.29 3.58
CA THR A 235 -11.50 4.68 2.63
C THR A 235 -11.42 3.92 1.32
N PHE A 236 -10.19 3.60 0.89
CA PHE A 236 -9.96 2.74 -0.25
C PHE A 236 -8.78 1.82 0.03
N GLU A 237 -8.92 0.55 -0.25
CA GLU A 237 -7.80 -0.37 -0.26
C GLU A 237 -7.99 -1.41 -1.34
N LEU A 238 -7.01 -1.55 -2.23
CA LEU A 238 -6.84 -2.71 -3.07
C LEU A 238 -5.47 -3.33 -2.78
N ALA A 239 -5.47 -4.48 -2.13
CA ALA A 239 -4.25 -5.20 -1.75
C ALA A 239 -4.26 -6.62 -2.33
N GLU A 240 -3.12 -7.08 -2.82
CA GLU A 240 -2.91 -8.47 -3.21
C GLU A 240 -2.17 -9.21 -2.09
N GLN A 241 -2.69 -10.37 -1.69
CA GLN A 241 -2.07 -11.21 -0.68
C GLN A 241 -1.93 -12.64 -1.20
N ARG A 242 -0.74 -13.19 -1.02
CA ARG A 242 -0.44 -14.59 -1.35
C ARG A 242 -0.60 -15.42 -0.09
N ILE A 243 -1.42 -16.46 -0.17
CA ILE A 243 -1.68 -17.37 0.94
C ILE A 243 -1.09 -18.72 0.58
N GLY A 244 -0.28 -19.30 1.47
CA GLY A 244 0.38 -20.60 1.26
C GLY A 244 1.37 -20.60 0.09
N GLU A 245 1.55 -21.76 -0.54
CA GLU A 245 2.42 -21.96 -1.71
C GLU A 245 1.82 -21.42 -3.02
N ALA A 246 1.36 -20.17 -3.01
CA ALA A 246 0.70 -19.51 -4.15
C ALA A 246 1.60 -19.33 -5.39
N SER A 247 2.90 -19.61 -5.26
CA SER A 247 3.89 -19.47 -6.34
C SER A 247 4.07 -20.73 -7.17
N ASN A 248 3.52 -21.88 -6.74
CA ASN A 248 3.72 -23.15 -7.41
C ASN A 248 2.42 -23.56 -8.11
N ILE A 249 2.42 -23.54 -9.44
CA ILE A 249 1.28 -23.93 -10.31
C ILE A 249 0.79 -25.35 -10.00
N ALA A 250 1.63 -26.17 -9.35
CA ALA A 250 1.32 -27.53 -8.92
C ALA A 250 0.80 -27.64 -7.47
N SER A 251 0.84 -26.59 -6.64
CA SER A 251 0.40 -26.70 -5.25
C SER A 251 -1.11 -26.56 -5.14
N THR A 252 -1.74 -27.55 -4.51
CA THR A 252 -3.16 -27.54 -4.17
C THR A 252 -3.45 -26.72 -2.90
N GLN A 253 -2.42 -26.10 -2.31
CA GLN A 253 -2.47 -25.55 -0.95
C GLN A 253 -2.39 -24.01 -0.90
N GLY A 254 -1.93 -23.32 -1.95
CA GLY A 254 -1.82 -21.84 -1.94
C GLY A 254 -2.69 -21.12 -2.98
N GLY A 255 -2.90 -19.82 -2.84
CA GLY A 255 -3.67 -19.00 -3.78
C GLY A 255 -3.40 -17.50 -3.64
N VAL A 256 -3.80 -16.74 -4.65
CA VAL A 256 -3.71 -15.27 -4.65
C VAL A 256 -5.10 -14.70 -4.38
N VAL A 257 -5.20 -13.84 -3.36
CA VAL A 257 -6.43 -13.11 -3.05
C VAL A 257 -6.21 -11.62 -3.23
N ARG A 258 -7.25 -10.91 -3.68
CA ARG A 258 -7.32 -9.45 -3.65
C ARG A 258 -8.34 -9.00 -2.64
N LEU A 259 -7.92 -8.12 -1.74
CA LEU A 259 -8.76 -7.49 -0.73
C LEU A 259 -9.17 -6.13 -1.26
N LEU A 260 -10.47 -5.89 -1.39
CA LEU A 260 -11.02 -4.60 -1.81
C LEU A 260 -11.82 -3.99 -0.64
N ARG A 261 -11.48 -2.78 -0.23
CA ARG A 261 -12.33 -1.89 0.56
C ARG A 261 -12.59 -0.65 -0.27
N ALA A 262 -13.84 -0.29 -0.46
CA ALA A 262 -14.21 0.97 -1.11
C ALA A 262 -15.38 1.59 -0.35
N TYR A 263 -15.13 2.71 0.31
CA TYR A 263 -16.13 3.38 1.14
C TYR A 263 -17.43 3.65 0.34
N PRO A 264 -18.62 3.33 0.88
CA PRO A 264 -18.90 2.88 2.24
C PRO A 264 -18.82 1.35 2.47
N HIS A 265 -18.67 0.54 1.42
CA HIS A 265 -18.79 -0.93 1.43
C HIS A 265 -17.69 -1.66 2.19
N ASP A 266 -18.08 -2.63 3.01
CA ASP A 266 -17.19 -3.52 3.76
C ASP A 266 -16.12 -4.23 2.91
N TRP A 267 -15.16 -4.86 3.57
CA TRP A 267 -14.09 -5.56 2.89
C TRP A 267 -14.65 -6.71 2.06
N GLN A 268 -14.23 -6.79 0.81
CA GLN A 268 -14.54 -7.87 -0.12
C GLN A 268 -13.27 -8.67 -0.39
N VAL A 269 -13.37 -9.99 -0.34
CA VAL A 269 -12.26 -10.91 -0.63
C VAL A 269 -12.52 -11.55 -1.99
N PHE A 270 -11.63 -11.26 -2.94
CA PHE A 270 -11.66 -11.83 -4.27
C PHE A 270 -10.59 -12.91 -4.39
N LEU A 271 -11.00 -14.11 -4.79
CA LEU A 271 -10.08 -15.15 -5.21
C LEU A 271 -9.68 -14.91 -6.66
N MET A 272 -8.37 -14.86 -6.93
CA MET A 272 -7.84 -14.65 -8.27
C MET A 272 -7.45 -15.97 -8.93
N SER A 273 -7.74 -16.09 -10.23
CA SER A 273 -7.15 -17.11 -11.10
C SER A 273 -6.03 -16.55 -11.95
N TYR A 274 -5.20 -17.45 -12.48
CA TYR A 274 -4.07 -17.14 -13.35
C TYR A 274 -4.49 -16.53 -14.70
N ASP A 275 -5.72 -16.78 -15.15
CA ASP A 275 -6.27 -16.26 -16.40
C ASP A 275 -6.86 -14.85 -16.26
N GLY A 276 -6.80 -14.27 -15.05
CA GLY A 276 -7.36 -12.97 -14.71
C GLY A 276 -8.83 -13.03 -14.28
N ASN A 277 -9.48 -14.19 -14.31
CA ASN A 277 -10.80 -14.34 -13.71
C ASN A 277 -10.72 -14.20 -12.19
N ASN A 278 -11.81 -13.71 -11.60
CA ASN A 278 -11.90 -13.51 -10.17
C ASN A 278 -13.32 -13.79 -9.67
N GLU A 279 -13.42 -14.19 -8.41
CA GLU A 279 -14.69 -14.44 -7.73
C GLU A 279 -14.66 -13.81 -6.33
N CYS A 280 -15.70 -13.04 -5.98
CA CYS A 280 -15.90 -12.57 -4.61
C CYS A 280 -16.36 -13.74 -3.74
N VAL A 281 -15.51 -14.18 -2.80
CA VAL A 281 -15.75 -15.38 -1.98
C VAL A 281 -16.24 -15.05 -0.57
N ALA A 282 -16.00 -13.84 -0.07
CA ALA A 282 -16.45 -13.42 1.26
C ALA A 282 -16.47 -11.89 1.41
N THR A 283 -17.16 -11.43 2.45
CA THR A 283 -17.16 -10.04 2.91
C THR A 283 -16.90 -9.96 4.42
N TYR A 284 -16.18 -8.93 4.88
CA TYR A 284 -15.82 -8.70 6.28
C TYR A 284 -15.99 -7.23 6.66
N GLU A 285 -16.53 -6.94 7.83
CA GLU A 285 -16.63 -5.56 8.34
C GLU A 285 -15.24 -4.93 8.55
N GLU A 286 -14.31 -5.73 9.08
CA GLU A 286 -12.92 -5.36 9.31
C GLU A 286 -11.98 -6.06 8.32
N ARG A 287 -10.72 -5.60 8.24
CA ARG A 287 -9.74 -6.22 7.35
C ARG A 287 -9.48 -7.67 7.82
N PRO A 288 -9.72 -8.69 6.98
CA PRO A 288 -9.45 -10.07 7.38
C PRO A 288 -7.95 -10.30 7.60
N SER A 289 -7.63 -11.07 8.63
CA SER A 289 -6.27 -11.51 8.97
C SER A 289 -5.78 -12.61 8.02
N TYR A 290 -4.46 -12.85 8.00
CA TYR A 290 -3.87 -13.94 7.21
C TYR A 290 -4.51 -15.30 7.54
N ALA A 291 -4.71 -15.60 8.83
CA ALA A 291 -5.28 -16.87 9.29
C ALA A 291 -6.75 -17.05 8.84
N GLU A 292 -7.54 -15.97 8.82
CA GLU A 292 -8.91 -16.00 8.31
C GLU A 292 -8.93 -16.26 6.80
N LEU A 293 -8.03 -15.63 6.05
CA LEU A 293 -7.91 -15.84 4.60
C LEU A 293 -7.49 -17.27 4.27
N GLU A 294 -6.53 -17.83 5.01
CA GLU A 294 -6.12 -19.24 4.85
C GLU A 294 -7.28 -20.19 5.12
N ARG A 295 -8.03 -19.98 6.20
CA ARG A 295 -9.22 -20.78 6.51
C ARG A 295 -10.30 -20.66 5.43
N LEU A 296 -10.57 -19.44 4.97
CA LEU A 296 -11.53 -19.19 3.90
C LEU A 296 -11.17 -19.96 2.63
N LEU A 297 -9.90 -19.93 2.21
CA LEU A 297 -9.45 -20.67 1.02
C LEU A 297 -9.62 -22.19 1.17
N GLN A 298 -9.37 -22.73 2.36
CA GLN A 298 -9.61 -24.15 2.63
C GLN A 298 -11.10 -24.51 2.56
N GLU A 299 -12.00 -23.64 3.04
CA GLU A 299 -13.45 -23.84 3.01
C GLU A 299 -14.02 -23.74 1.58
N VAL A 300 -13.60 -22.72 0.81
CA VAL A 300 -14.00 -22.55 -0.59
C VAL A 300 -13.56 -23.77 -1.42
N ARG A 301 -12.36 -24.30 -1.18
CA ARG A 301 -11.87 -25.53 -1.84
C ARG A 301 -12.71 -26.77 -1.55
N LYS A 302 -13.09 -26.96 -0.28
CA LYS A 302 -13.92 -28.11 0.13
C LYS A 302 -15.31 -28.06 -0.51
N THR A 303 -15.89 -26.87 -0.60
CA THR A 303 -17.26 -26.67 -1.06
C THR A 303 -17.38 -26.52 -2.58
N ARG A 304 -16.31 -26.05 -3.24
CA ARG A 304 -16.31 -25.74 -4.66
C ARG A 304 -15.06 -26.29 -5.37
N PRO A 305 -14.86 -27.62 -5.40
CA PRO A 305 -13.72 -28.22 -6.08
C PRO A 305 -13.73 -27.94 -7.60
N ALA A 306 -14.91 -27.84 -8.22
CA ALA A 306 -15.04 -27.70 -9.68
C ALA A 306 -14.76 -26.27 -10.20
N THR A 307 -15.21 -25.20 -9.52
CA THR A 307 -14.85 -23.83 -9.94
C THR A 307 -13.38 -23.54 -9.68
N LEU A 308 -12.77 -24.11 -8.63
CA LEU A 308 -11.34 -24.01 -8.42
C LEU A 308 -10.50 -24.86 -9.38
N SER A 309 -10.98 -26.02 -9.82
CA SER A 309 -10.37 -26.75 -10.95
C SER A 309 -10.53 -26.00 -12.27
N ALA A 310 -11.57 -25.18 -12.47
CA ALA A 310 -11.63 -24.27 -13.61
C ALA A 310 -10.65 -23.09 -13.48
N LEU A 311 -10.46 -22.59 -12.25
CA LEU A 311 -9.51 -21.52 -11.91
C LEU A 311 -8.05 -22.02 -11.76
N SER A 312 -7.81 -23.33 -11.75
CA SER A 312 -6.48 -23.96 -11.60
C SER A 312 -6.09 -24.81 -12.82
N THR A 313 -7.03 -25.38 -13.58
CA THR A 313 -6.76 -26.37 -14.64
C THR A 313 -7.95 -26.59 -15.62
N SER A 314 -8.64 -25.55 -16.10
CA SER A 314 -9.55 -25.74 -17.25
C SER A 314 -9.38 -24.73 -18.38
N ALA A 315 -8.20 -24.75 -19.00
CA ALA A 315 -8.28 -24.85 -20.46
C ALA A 315 -8.83 -26.25 -20.77
N PRO A 316 -9.89 -26.44 -21.58
CA PRO A 316 -9.98 -27.69 -22.34
C PRO A 316 -8.59 -27.90 -22.95
N PRO A 317 -8.05 -29.14 -23.02
CA PRO A 317 -6.74 -29.36 -23.62
C PRO A 317 -6.73 -28.54 -24.90
N PRO A 318 -5.84 -27.53 -25.01
CA PRO A 318 -5.85 -26.67 -26.17
C PRO A 318 -5.88 -27.61 -27.36
N PRO A 319 -6.69 -27.32 -28.41
CA PRO A 319 -6.70 -28.17 -29.61
C PRO A 319 -5.25 -28.51 -29.86
N PRO A 320 -4.91 -29.81 -29.96
CA PRO A 320 -3.51 -30.23 -30.01
C PRO A 320 -2.85 -29.26 -30.97
N LEU A 321 -1.74 -28.64 -30.55
CA LEU A 321 -0.95 -27.80 -31.46
C LEU A 321 -0.97 -28.54 -32.80
N ALA A 322 -1.20 -27.83 -33.90
CA ALA A 322 -1.48 -28.48 -35.19
C ALA A 322 -0.43 -29.56 -35.55
N ARG A 323 0.74 -29.50 -34.90
CA ARG A 323 1.61 -30.64 -34.59
C ARG A 323 1.62 -30.99 -33.09
N SER A 324 1.29 -32.25 -32.78
CA SER A 324 1.61 -32.90 -31.51
C SER A 324 3.01 -32.48 -31.02
N VAL A 325 3.14 -32.08 -29.75
CA VAL A 325 4.41 -31.73 -29.04
C VAL A 325 5.38 -32.93 -28.95
N ALA A 326 5.19 -33.97 -29.75
CA ALA A 326 6.03 -35.15 -29.80
C ALA A 326 7.36 -34.92 -30.56
N GLY A 327 7.56 -33.75 -31.16
CA GLY A 327 8.79 -33.41 -31.90
C GLY A 327 9.42 -32.09 -31.46
N PRO A 328 10.73 -31.91 -31.73
CA PRO A 328 11.43 -30.65 -31.52
C PRO A 328 10.86 -29.55 -32.43
N PHE A 329 10.78 -28.34 -31.89
CA PHE A 329 10.52 -27.12 -32.68
C PHE A 329 11.82 -26.66 -33.35
N THR A 330 11.73 -25.98 -34.49
CA THR A 330 12.89 -25.29 -35.06
C THR A 330 13.15 -23.96 -34.36
N ASP A 331 14.36 -23.43 -34.46
CA ASP A 331 14.69 -22.11 -33.89
C ASP A 331 13.77 -21.01 -34.45
N ASP A 332 13.44 -21.07 -35.75
CA ASP A 332 12.53 -20.13 -36.42
C ASP A 332 11.07 -20.27 -35.92
N GLU A 333 10.62 -21.50 -35.66
CA GLU A 333 9.30 -21.75 -35.07
C GLU A 333 9.22 -21.13 -33.67
N ILE A 334 10.26 -21.32 -32.84
CA ILE A 334 10.32 -20.73 -31.48
C ILE A 334 10.36 -19.20 -31.55
N ASP A 335 11.07 -18.63 -32.52
CA ASP A 335 11.16 -17.18 -32.70
C ASP A 335 9.82 -16.55 -33.13
N GLY A 336 8.98 -17.32 -33.82
CA GLY A 336 7.63 -16.92 -34.21
C GLY A 336 6.55 -17.14 -33.14
N MET A 337 6.84 -17.86 -32.05
CA MET A 337 5.85 -18.16 -31.02
C MET A 337 5.46 -16.92 -30.21
N ASP A 338 4.16 -16.80 -29.95
CA ASP A 338 3.67 -15.80 -29.01
C ASP A 338 3.98 -16.19 -27.54
N LYS A 339 3.79 -15.25 -26.60
CA LYS A 339 4.07 -15.50 -25.17
C LYS A 339 3.25 -16.66 -24.60
N SER A 340 2.03 -16.89 -25.09
CA SER A 340 1.15 -17.97 -24.63
C SER A 340 1.64 -19.34 -25.12
N GLU A 341 2.12 -19.41 -26.36
CA GLU A 341 2.72 -20.62 -26.95
C GLU A 341 4.03 -20.98 -26.25
N LEU A 342 4.89 -20.00 -25.98
CA LEU A 342 6.13 -20.22 -25.22
C LEU A 342 5.87 -20.70 -23.79
N ARG A 343 4.87 -20.14 -23.09
CA ARG A 343 4.47 -20.62 -21.75
C ARG A 343 4.04 -22.08 -21.83
N ARG A 344 3.22 -22.44 -22.82
CA ARG A 344 2.77 -23.82 -23.04
C ARG A 344 3.94 -24.78 -23.30
N ALA A 345 4.88 -24.40 -24.15
CA ALA A 345 6.07 -25.20 -24.45
C ALA A 345 6.94 -25.40 -23.19
N LEU A 346 7.18 -24.34 -22.41
CA LEU A 346 7.95 -24.41 -21.17
C LEU A 346 7.24 -25.27 -20.10
N THR A 347 5.92 -25.18 -19.95
CA THR A 347 5.15 -26.05 -19.06
C THR A 347 5.28 -27.52 -19.47
N ALA A 348 5.17 -27.83 -20.77
CA ALA A 348 5.31 -29.20 -21.27
C ALA A 348 6.72 -29.78 -21.03
N LEU A 349 7.75 -28.93 -21.03
CA LEU A 349 9.13 -29.30 -20.73
C LEU A 349 9.44 -29.30 -19.22
N GLY A 350 8.49 -28.95 -18.35
CA GLY A 350 8.71 -28.83 -16.91
C GLY A 350 9.65 -27.69 -16.51
N LEU A 351 9.70 -26.62 -17.32
CA LEU A 351 10.60 -25.48 -17.15
C LEU A 351 9.86 -24.23 -16.64
N PRO A 352 10.58 -23.29 -15.98
CA PRO A 352 9.98 -22.04 -15.53
C PRO A 352 9.40 -21.21 -16.68
N THR A 353 8.12 -20.84 -16.56
CA THR A 353 7.32 -20.12 -17.57
C THR A 353 7.42 -18.60 -17.47
N ALA A 354 8.10 -18.07 -16.46
CA ALA A 354 8.16 -16.65 -16.14
C ALA A 354 9.34 -15.95 -16.84
N GLY A 355 9.15 -14.73 -17.36
CA GLY A 355 10.20 -13.95 -18.01
C GLY A 355 9.75 -13.14 -19.25
N ARG A 356 10.70 -12.39 -19.83
CA ARG A 356 10.52 -11.70 -21.11
C ARG A 356 10.49 -12.72 -22.25
N LEU A 357 9.81 -12.37 -23.35
CA LEU A 357 9.61 -13.24 -24.51
C LEU A 357 10.93 -13.84 -25.02
N ALA A 358 11.98 -13.01 -25.19
CA ALA A 358 13.31 -13.46 -25.60
C ALA A 358 13.94 -14.50 -24.65
N VAL A 359 13.77 -14.32 -23.33
CA VAL A 359 14.31 -15.25 -22.32
C VAL A 359 13.56 -16.58 -22.35
N MET A 360 12.25 -16.53 -22.60
CA MET A 360 11.43 -17.73 -22.75
C MET A 360 11.81 -18.51 -24.02
N GLN A 361 12.01 -17.83 -25.14
CA GLN A 361 12.50 -18.43 -26.39
C GLN A 361 13.84 -19.12 -26.18
N GLU A 362 14.80 -18.42 -25.57
CA GLU A 362 16.13 -18.95 -25.28
C GLU A 362 16.06 -20.21 -24.40
N ARG A 363 15.20 -20.22 -23.37
CA ARG A 363 15.00 -21.42 -22.52
C ARG A 363 14.44 -22.60 -23.29
N VAL A 364 13.48 -22.39 -24.21
CA VAL A 364 12.94 -23.47 -25.05
C VAL A 364 14.03 -24.02 -25.97
N LYS A 365 14.82 -23.14 -26.60
CA LYS A 365 15.97 -23.52 -27.45
C LYS A 365 17.02 -24.32 -26.67
N ASP A 366 17.40 -23.83 -25.49
CA ASP A 366 18.37 -24.51 -24.62
C ASP A 366 17.89 -25.87 -24.13
N ALA A 367 16.60 -25.96 -23.80
CA ALA A 367 15.99 -27.23 -23.42
C ALA A 367 16.06 -28.25 -24.55
N GLN A 368 15.71 -27.85 -25.78
CA GLN A 368 15.77 -28.76 -26.93
C GLN A 368 17.19 -29.22 -27.26
N ARG A 369 18.18 -28.33 -27.11
CA ARG A 369 19.61 -28.68 -27.25
C ARG A 369 20.04 -29.69 -26.18
N LYS A 370 19.60 -29.51 -24.93
CA LYS A 370 19.93 -30.41 -23.80
C LYS A 370 19.24 -31.76 -23.87
N PHE A 371 17.99 -31.82 -24.31
CA PHE A 371 17.20 -33.05 -24.40
C PHE A 371 17.48 -33.87 -25.67
N GLY A 372 18.40 -33.42 -26.53
CA GLY A 372 19.01 -34.29 -27.53
C GLY A 372 18.08 -34.73 -28.66
N PHE A 373 17.25 -33.83 -29.18
CA PHE A 373 16.69 -33.99 -30.53
C PHE A 373 17.63 -33.38 -31.58
N VAL A 374 18.91 -33.75 -31.53
CA VAL A 374 19.83 -33.56 -32.65
C VAL A 374 19.75 -34.84 -33.47
N LYS A 375 19.26 -34.74 -34.70
CA LYS A 375 19.68 -35.66 -35.75
C LYS A 375 20.88 -35.06 -36.46
#